data_AF-A0A6P6QGW9-F1
#
_entry.id   AF-A0A6P6QGW9-F1
#
_cell.length_a   1.000
_cell.length_b   1.000
_cell.length_c   1.000
_cell.angle_alpha   90.00
_cell.angle_beta   90.00
_cell.angle_gamma   90.00
#
_symmetry.space_group_name_H-M   'P 1'
#
loop_
_entity.id
_entity.type
_entity.pdbx_description
1 polymer ?
#
loop_
_entity_poly.entity_id
_entity_poly.type
_entity_poly.pdbx_seq_one_letter_code
_entity_poly.pdbx_strand_id
1 'polypeptide(L)'
;MTEWSTPHLKVILIGNSGVGKSSFMSRFVHHRFTNLYRATIGVDFLTKEITIDKRSVILQIWDTAGTERFHSLGTTLYRGAHCCLLVFDVTSSVSFDALDVWKKEFLVQACPSDPSAFPFIVLGNKIDLDYREVSSSKAQQWCSEIGAEYFECSAKEDICVDTTFHSAARAALQYLIRHHVENGEDIQITQKQQEKQPNKKCYC
;
A
#
# COMPACT_ATOMS: atom_id res chain seq x y z
N MET A 1 -26.62 -15.37 -12.96
CA MET A 1 -25.95 -14.43 -12.05
C MET A 1 -24.50 -14.85 -12.04
N THR A 2 -23.60 -14.11 -12.69
CA THR A 2 -22.17 -14.32 -12.56
C THR A 2 -21.73 -13.69 -11.25
N GLU A 3 -21.49 -14.51 -10.23
CA GLU A 3 -20.76 -14.08 -9.03
C GLU A 3 -19.33 -13.74 -9.46
N TRP A 4 -18.98 -12.46 -9.38
CA TRP A 4 -17.64 -12.00 -9.64
C TRP A 4 -16.72 -12.37 -8.47
N SER A 5 -15.49 -12.76 -8.77
CA SER A 5 -14.47 -12.89 -7.73
C SER A 5 -14.05 -11.50 -7.22
N THR A 6 -14.11 -11.31 -5.91
CA THR A 6 -13.56 -10.12 -5.24
C THR A 6 -12.06 -10.02 -5.58
N PRO A 7 -11.55 -8.89 -6.13
CA PRO A 7 -10.14 -8.78 -6.50
C PRO A 7 -9.21 -8.90 -5.29
N HIS A 8 -8.09 -9.61 -5.46
CA HIS A 8 -7.03 -9.72 -4.45
C HIS A 8 -5.92 -8.71 -4.77
N LEU A 9 -5.65 -7.79 -3.85
CA LEU A 9 -4.67 -6.72 -4.02
C LEU A 9 -3.50 -6.92 -3.07
N LYS A 10 -2.40 -7.45 -3.58
CA LYS A 10 -1.10 -7.53 -2.89
C LYS A 10 -0.47 -6.15 -2.67
N VAL A 11 -0.35 -5.74 -1.41
CA VAL A 11 0.35 -4.53 -0.95
C VAL A 11 1.51 -4.95 -0.04
N ILE A 12 2.71 -4.43 -0.31
CA ILE A 12 3.92 -4.76 0.47
C ILE A 12 4.41 -3.53 1.22
N LEU A 13 4.78 -3.70 2.49
CA LEU A 13 5.44 -2.69 3.31
C LEU A 13 6.94 -3.00 3.36
N ILE A 14 7.77 -2.04 2.93
CA ILE A 14 9.24 -2.13 3.03
C ILE A 14 9.83 -0.88 3.69
N GLY A 15 11.05 -0.99 4.20
CA GLY A 15 11.71 0.06 4.98
C GLY A 15 12.55 -0.54 6.10
N ASN A 16 13.40 0.29 6.74
CA ASN A 16 14.34 -0.16 7.76
C ASN A 16 13.66 -0.88 8.94
N SER A 17 14.45 -1.66 9.67
CA SER A 17 13.98 -2.28 10.91
C SER A 17 13.58 -1.21 11.93
N GLY A 18 12.52 -1.46 12.69
CA GLY A 18 12.07 -0.54 13.75
C GLY A 18 11.28 0.70 13.30
N VAL A 19 11.11 0.95 12.00
CA VAL A 19 10.30 2.09 11.49
C VAL A 19 8.79 1.95 11.77
N GLY A 20 8.33 0.75 12.14
CA GLY A 20 6.96 0.49 12.59
C GLY A 20 6.01 -0.12 11.56
N LYS A 21 6.53 -0.77 10.51
CA LYS A 21 5.74 -1.49 9.48
C LYS A 21 4.74 -2.48 10.07
N SER A 22 5.20 -3.38 10.93
CA SER A 22 4.36 -4.39 11.61
C SER A 22 3.30 -3.75 12.50
N SER A 23 3.66 -2.71 13.25
CA SER A 23 2.71 -1.98 14.09
C SER A 23 1.65 -1.27 13.25
N PHE A 24 2.03 -0.72 12.10
CA PHE A 24 1.11 -0.06 11.17
C PHE A 24 0.15 -1.05 10.52
N MET A 25 0.66 -2.19 10.04
CA MET A 25 -0.16 -3.30 9.55
C MET A 25 -1.11 -3.82 10.64
N SER A 26 -0.61 -4.08 11.85
CA SER A 26 -1.41 -4.58 12.98
C SER A 26 -2.49 -3.58 13.40
N ARG A 27 -2.17 -2.27 13.39
CA ARG A 27 -3.14 -1.21 13.67
C ARG A 27 -4.27 -1.24 12.65
N PHE A 28 -3.96 -1.33 11.37
CA PHE A 28 -4.98 -1.39 10.32
C PHE A 28 -5.84 -2.65 10.40
N VAL A 29 -5.26 -3.84 10.58
CA VAL A 29 -6.00 -5.11 10.50
C VAL A 29 -6.72 -5.44 11.81
N HIS A 30 -6.07 -5.22 12.95
CA HIS A 30 -6.55 -5.66 14.25
C HIS A 30 -7.00 -4.52 15.16
N HIS A 31 -6.85 -3.26 14.75
CA HIS A 31 -7.09 -2.09 15.62
C HIS A 31 -6.29 -2.15 16.93
N ARG A 32 -5.08 -2.73 16.87
CA ARG A 32 -4.20 -2.93 18.02
C ARG A 32 -2.83 -2.31 17.80
N PHE A 33 -2.25 -1.85 18.90
CA PHE A 33 -0.87 -1.38 18.95
C PHE A 33 -0.20 -1.91 20.23
N THR A 34 1.11 -2.16 20.16
CA THR A 34 1.93 -2.57 21.30
C THR A 34 3.27 -1.83 21.28
N ASN A 35 3.72 -1.40 22.46
CA ASN A 35 5.06 -0.81 22.64
C ASN A 35 6.16 -1.87 22.67
N LEU A 36 5.82 -3.16 22.75
CA LEU A 36 6.80 -4.24 22.74
C LEU A 36 7.37 -4.39 21.33
N TYR A 37 8.60 -3.93 21.14
CA TYR A 37 9.33 -4.20 19.91
C TYR A 37 9.60 -5.69 19.78
N ARG A 38 9.09 -6.29 18.70
CA ARG A 38 9.44 -7.64 18.26
C ARG A 38 9.90 -7.53 16.81
N ALA A 39 11.15 -7.86 16.56
CA ALA A 39 11.67 -7.87 15.19
C ALA A 39 10.89 -8.89 14.35
N THR A 40 10.40 -8.49 13.18
CA THR A 40 9.82 -9.42 12.21
C THR A 40 10.92 -10.37 11.72
N ILE A 41 10.66 -11.68 11.84
CA ILE A 41 11.55 -12.71 11.31
C ILE A 41 11.02 -13.08 9.93
N GLY A 42 11.73 -12.70 8.87
CA GLY A 42 11.31 -12.98 7.49
C GLY A 42 10.17 -12.07 7.02
N VAL A 43 8.96 -12.62 6.92
CA VAL A 43 7.78 -11.93 6.39
C VAL A 43 6.54 -12.33 7.19
N ASP A 44 5.65 -11.38 7.45
CA ASP A 44 4.32 -11.62 8.00
C ASP A 44 3.25 -11.20 6.98
N PHE A 45 2.09 -11.85 7.04
CA PHE A 45 1.04 -11.72 6.05
C PHE A 45 -0.34 -11.67 6.72
N LEU A 46 -1.08 -10.60 6.45
CA LEU A 46 -2.45 -10.44 6.89
C LEU A 46 -3.37 -10.10 5.72
N THR A 47 -4.65 -10.44 5.86
CA THR A 47 -5.69 -10.05 4.89
C THR A 47 -6.76 -9.20 5.55
N LYS A 48 -7.30 -8.23 4.80
CA LYS A 48 -8.46 -7.44 5.21
C LYS A 48 -9.33 -7.17 4.00
N GLU A 49 -10.62 -7.48 4.09
CA GLU A 49 -11.61 -7.05 3.11
C GLU A 49 -11.95 -5.57 3.35
N ILE A 50 -11.86 -4.75 2.31
CA ILE A 50 -12.21 -3.33 2.36
C ILE A 50 -13.07 -2.94 1.16
N THR A 51 -13.84 -1.87 1.31
CA THR A 51 -14.67 -1.33 0.22
C THR A 51 -14.04 -0.05 -0.34
N ILE A 52 -13.76 -0.04 -1.64
CA ILE A 52 -13.21 1.11 -2.38
C ILE A 52 -14.18 1.45 -3.50
N ASP A 53 -14.66 2.70 -3.53
CA ASP A 53 -15.56 3.18 -4.59
C ASP A 53 -16.76 2.24 -4.85
N LYS A 54 -17.35 1.72 -3.75
CA LYS A 54 -18.47 0.75 -3.72
C LYS A 54 -18.13 -0.66 -4.24
N ARG A 55 -16.86 -1.00 -4.35
CA ARG A 55 -16.37 -2.34 -4.72
C ARG A 55 -15.64 -2.96 -3.54
N SER A 56 -15.99 -4.19 -3.21
CA SER A 56 -15.20 -4.95 -2.24
C SER A 56 -13.90 -5.44 -2.90
N VAL A 57 -12.80 -5.38 -2.16
CA VAL A 57 -11.50 -5.94 -2.53
C VAL A 57 -10.88 -6.63 -1.31
N ILE A 58 -10.10 -7.68 -1.53
CA ILE A 58 -9.32 -8.35 -0.48
C ILE A 58 -7.91 -7.79 -0.53
N LEU A 59 -7.54 -7.00 0.47
CA LEU A 59 -6.18 -6.49 0.60
C LEU A 59 -5.30 -7.57 1.24
N GLN A 60 -4.24 -7.94 0.53
CA GLN A 60 -3.21 -8.88 0.95
C GLN A 60 -1.99 -8.07 1.38
N ILE A 61 -1.77 -7.93 2.69
CA ILE A 61 -0.75 -7.04 3.25
C ILE A 61 0.46 -7.86 3.68
N TRP A 62 1.61 -7.53 3.11
CA TRP A 62 2.87 -8.22 3.36
C TRP A 62 3.81 -7.29 4.15
N ASP A 63 4.04 -7.61 5.42
CA ASP A 63 5.02 -6.93 6.27
C ASP A 63 6.38 -7.64 6.15
N THR A 64 7.41 -6.91 5.73
CA THR A 64 8.75 -7.48 5.54
C THR A 64 9.67 -7.15 6.71
N ALA A 65 10.61 -8.04 7.01
CA ALA A 65 11.71 -7.72 7.89
C ALA A 65 12.57 -6.58 7.30
N GLY A 66 12.82 -5.53 8.08
CA GLY A 66 13.59 -4.38 7.64
C GLY A 66 15.11 -4.52 7.78
N THR A 67 15.62 -5.77 7.83
CA THR A 67 17.05 -6.05 7.97
C THR A 67 17.62 -6.57 6.66
N GLU A 68 18.78 -6.07 6.24
CA GLU A 68 19.44 -6.46 4.99
C GLU A 68 19.70 -7.98 4.85
N ARG A 69 19.72 -8.73 5.95
CA ARG A 69 20.01 -10.18 5.97
C ARG A 69 18.99 -11.05 5.24
N PHE A 70 17.83 -10.52 4.82
CA PHE A 70 16.81 -11.26 4.07
C PHE A 70 16.81 -10.99 2.56
N HIS A 71 17.81 -10.27 2.04
CA HIS A 71 18.01 -10.01 0.60
C HIS A 71 17.96 -11.27 -0.29
N SER A 72 18.33 -12.45 0.24
CA SER A 72 18.34 -13.72 -0.50
C SER A 72 16.97 -14.40 -0.66
N LEU A 73 15.95 -13.97 0.10
CA LEU A 73 14.57 -14.49 0.00
C LEU A 73 13.63 -13.60 -0.86
N GLY A 74 14.12 -12.45 -1.33
CA GLY A 74 13.27 -11.32 -1.73
C GLY A 74 12.54 -11.41 -3.08
N THR A 75 13.04 -12.18 -4.06
CA THR A 75 12.43 -12.22 -5.41
C THR A 75 11.02 -12.82 -5.44
N THR A 76 10.72 -13.85 -4.64
CA THR A 76 9.36 -14.42 -4.57
C THR A 76 8.41 -13.57 -3.75
N LEU A 77 8.92 -12.82 -2.77
CA LEU A 77 8.11 -11.97 -1.90
C LEU A 77 7.58 -10.74 -2.64
N TYR A 78 8.39 -10.08 -3.46
CA TYR A 78 7.97 -8.85 -4.12
C TYR A 78 7.18 -9.08 -5.41
N ARG A 79 7.38 -10.22 -6.07
CA ARG A 79 6.68 -10.56 -7.32
C ARG A 79 5.16 -10.53 -7.15
N GLY A 80 4.47 -9.95 -8.14
CA GLY A 80 3.01 -9.82 -8.14
C GLY A 80 2.46 -8.82 -7.14
N ALA A 81 3.30 -7.95 -6.57
CA ALA A 81 2.82 -6.78 -5.85
C ALA A 81 2.03 -5.87 -6.80
N HIS A 82 0.98 -5.25 -6.28
CA HIS A 82 0.19 -4.25 -7.01
C HIS A 82 0.43 -2.84 -6.47
N CYS A 83 0.98 -2.70 -5.26
CA CYS A 83 1.42 -1.44 -4.67
C CYS A 83 2.49 -1.70 -3.59
N CYS A 84 3.38 -0.73 -3.39
CA CYS A 84 4.43 -0.76 -2.37
C CYS A 84 4.32 0.47 -1.45
N LEU A 85 4.29 0.21 -0.14
CA LEU A 85 4.42 1.21 0.92
C LEU A 85 5.88 1.31 1.35
N LEU A 86 6.49 2.48 1.10
CA LEU A 86 7.83 2.85 1.55
C LEU A 86 7.72 3.52 2.92
N VAL A 87 8.13 2.82 3.98
CA VAL A 87 7.93 3.27 5.36
C VAL A 87 9.23 3.75 5.98
N PHE A 88 9.22 4.96 6.54
CA PHE A 88 10.29 5.50 7.35
C PHE A 88 9.78 6.04 8.69
N ASP A 89 10.70 6.31 9.60
CA ASP A 89 10.45 6.94 10.89
C ASP A 89 10.81 8.42 10.81
N VAL A 90 9.87 9.33 11.10
CA VAL A 90 10.13 10.78 11.03
C VAL A 90 11.21 11.24 12.01
N THR A 91 11.51 10.44 13.03
CA THR A 91 12.57 10.69 14.00
C THR A 91 13.92 10.11 13.57
N SER A 92 14.06 9.56 12.36
CA SER A 92 15.29 8.96 11.86
C SER A 92 15.55 9.33 10.39
N SER A 93 16.43 10.29 10.18
CA SER A 93 16.94 10.68 8.85
C SER A 93 17.54 9.50 8.08
N VAL A 94 18.28 8.63 8.76
CA VAL A 94 18.85 7.40 8.18
C VAL A 94 17.77 6.49 7.59
N SER A 95 16.61 6.37 8.24
CA SER A 95 15.51 5.56 7.73
C SER A 95 14.85 6.15 6.47
N PHE A 96 14.84 7.47 6.35
CA PHE A 96 14.34 8.18 5.17
C PHE A 96 15.31 8.09 4.00
N ASP A 97 16.60 8.36 4.23
CA ASP A 97 17.62 8.31 3.19
C ASP A 97 17.78 6.87 2.63
N ALA A 98 17.47 5.84 3.42
CA ALA A 98 17.45 4.45 2.97
C ALA A 98 16.31 4.12 1.98
N LEU A 99 15.27 4.95 1.85
CA LEU A 99 14.13 4.67 0.98
C LEU A 99 14.51 4.59 -0.50
N ASP A 100 15.53 5.33 -0.93
CA ASP A 100 16.07 5.22 -2.30
C ASP A 100 16.61 3.82 -2.60
N VAL A 101 17.27 3.20 -1.62
CA VAL A 101 17.79 1.83 -1.73
C VAL A 101 16.63 0.85 -1.75
N TRP A 102 15.68 0.97 -0.83
CA TRP A 102 14.49 0.11 -0.77
C TRP A 102 13.67 0.14 -2.06
N LYS A 103 13.45 1.33 -2.63
CA LYS A 103 12.72 1.48 -3.90
C LYS A 103 13.47 0.83 -5.06
N LYS A 104 14.78 1.04 -5.17
CA LYS A 104 15.61 0.43 -6.23
C LYS A 104 15.61 -1.10 -6.11
N GLU A 105 15.80 -1.62 -4.91
CA GLU A 105 15.77 -3.06 -4.64
C GLU A 105 14.41 -3.67 -5.01
N PHE A 106 13.32 -3.01 -4.60
CA PHE A 106 11.97 -3.45 -4.94
C PHE A 106 11.79 -3.56 -6.46
N LEU A 107 12.18 -2.53 -7.23
CA LEU A 107 12.02 -2.53 -8.68
C LEU A 107 12.83 -3.65 -9.35
N VAL A 108 14.04 -3.95 -8.86
CA VAL A 108 14.89 -5.04 -9.38
C VAL A 108 14.27 -6.40 -9.09
N GLN A 109 13.79 -6.63 -7.87
CA GLN A 109 13.32 -7.95 -7.44
C GLN A 109 11.86 -8.23 -7.82
N ALA A 110 10.98 -7.23 -7.75
CA ALA A 110 9.57 -7.37 -8.14
C ALA A 110 9.41 -7.47 -9.65
N CYS A 111 10.30 -6.80 -10.41
CA CYS A 111 10.28 -6.69 -11.86
C CYS A 111 8.86 -6.42 -12.40
N PRO A 112 8.21 -5.31 -11.97
CA PRO A 112 6.87 -4.98 -12.44
C PRO A 112 6.89 -4.71 -13.96
N SER A 113 5.80 -5.05 -14.65
CA SER A 113 5.71 -4.91 -16.11
C SER A 113 5.83 -3.46 -16.58
N ASP A 114 5.31 -2.50 -15.80
CA ASP A 114 5.55 -1.07 -15.96
C ASP A 114 6.14 -0.49 -14.66
N PRO A 115 7.48 -0.43 -14.54
CA PRO A 115 8.16 0.16 -13.39
C PRO A 115 7.90 1.65 -13.19
N SER A 116 7.56 2.37 -14.26
CA SER A 116 7.36 3.83 -14.22
C SER A 116 5.98 4.21 -13.69
N ALA A 117 4.98 3.36 -13.94
CA ALA A 117 3.62 3.53 -13.44
C ALA A 117 3.32 2.72 -12.17
N PHE A 118 4.27 1.93 -11.66
CA PHE A 118 4.08 1.13 -10.46
C PHE A 118 3.78 2.03 -9.24
N PRO A 119 2.67 1.80 -8.51
CA PRO A 119 2.26 2.71 -7.45
C PRO A 119 3.09 2.52 -6.18
N PHE A 120 3.84 3.55 -5.84
CA PHE A 120 4.50 3.72 -4.55
C PHE A 120 3.74 4.74 -3.70
N ILE A 121 3.64 4.45 -2.40
CA ILE A 121 3.18 5.42 -1.39
C ILE A 121 4.23 5.48 -0.29
N VAL A 122 4.57 6.68 0.13
CA VAL A 122 5.56 6.94 1.16
C VAL A 122 4.86 7.28 2.47
N LEU A 123 5.29 6.62 3.53
CA LEU A 123 4.72 6.77 4.86
C LEU A 123 5.80 7.24 5.84
N GLY A 124 5.62 8.44 6.37
CA GLY A 124 6.36 8.97 7.51
C GLY A 124 5.65 8.58 8.80
N ASN A 125 6.14 7.55 9.48
CA ASN A 125 5.53 7.02 10.70
C ASN A 125 6.06 7.74 11.95
N LYS A 126 5.37 7.52 13.07
CA LYS A 126 5.73 7.98 14.42
C LYS A 126 5.67 9.49 14.60
N ILE A 127 4.74 10.15 13.93
CA ILE A 127 4.50 11.60 14.12
C ILE A 127 3.99 11.96 15.52
N ASP A 128 3.61 10.96 16.32
CA ASP A 128 3.27 11.12 17.73
C ASP A 128 4.48 11.40 18.64
N LEU A 129 5.71 11.32 18.12
CA LEU A 129 6.92 11.64 18.85
C LEU A 129 7.33 13.10 18.64
N ASP A 130 7.72 13.78 19.72
CA ASP A 130 8.04 15.22 19.72
C ASP A 130 9.33 15.56 18.95
N TYR A 131 10.26 14.61 18.84
CA TYR A 131 11.54 14.80 18.16
C TYR A 131 11.47 14.35 16.70
N ARG A 132 11.77 15.24 15.76
CA ARG A 132 11.73 14.97 14.32
C ARG A 132 13.06 15.32 13.66
N GLU A 133 13.58 14.39 12.85
CA GLU A 133 14.78 14.60 12.02
C GLU A 133 14.43 14.91 10.55
N VAL A 134 13.26 14.45 10.09
CA VAL A 134 12.82 14.61 8.69
C VAL A 134 11.63 15.55 8.63
N SER A 135 11.82 16.75 8.07
CA SER A 135 10.72 17.70 7.89
C SER A 135 9.70 17.18 6.87
N SER A 136 8.43 17.53 7.06
CA SER A 136 7.37 17.19 6.11
C SER A 136 7.65 17.74 4.72
N SER A 137 8.30 18.92 4.62
CA SER A 137 8.69 19.52 3.34
C SER A 137 9.76 18.70 2.61
N LYS A 138 10.79 18.19 3.31
CA LYS A 138 11.84 17.35 2.73
C LYS A 138 11.22 16.05 2.18
N ALA A 139 10.38 15.40 2.98
CA ALA A 139 9.71 14.17 2.57
C ALA A 139 8.77 14.39 1.38
N GLN A 140 7.93 15.43 1.45
CA GLN A 140 6.99 15.77 0.36
C GLN A 140 7.72 16.06 -0.96
N GLN A 141 8.83 16.81 -0.91
CA GLN A 141 9.62 17.12 -2.10
C GLN A 141 10.14 15.84 -2.77
N TRP A 142 10.77 14.96 -2.01
CA TRP A 142 11.28 13.70 -2.55
C TRP A 142 10.15 12.81 -3.12
N CYS A 143 9.00 12.77 -2.44
CA CYS A 143 7.82 12.03 -2.93
C CYS A 143 7.34 12.58 -4.28
N SER A 144 7.33 13.91 -4.46
CA SER A 144 7.01 14.54 -5.75
C SER A 144 8.01 14.19 -6.85
N GLU A 145 9.30 14.10 -6.53
CA GLU A 145 10.36 13.72 -7.48
C GLU A 145 10.20 12.27 -7.97
N ILE A 146 9.75 11.36 -7.11
CA ILE A 146 9.53 9.95 -7.47
C ILE A 146 8.09 9.63 -7.91
N GLY A 147 7.20 10.62 -7.92
CA GLY A 147 5.78 10.45 -8.29
C GLY A 147 4.95 9.64 -7.29
N ALA A 148 5.28 9.68 -6.00
CA ALA A 148 4.59 8.95 -4.94
C ALA A 148 3.70 9.86 -4.08
N GLU A 149 2.60 9.32 -3.56
CA GLU A 149 1.82 9.96 -2.50
C GLU A 149 2.56 9.91 -1.17
N TYR A 150 2.43 10.94 -0.34
CA TYR A 150 3.04 11.02 0.99
C TYR A 150 1.98 11.11 2.08
N PHE A 151 2.11 10.30 3.12
CA PHE A 151 1.29 10.36 4.33
C PHE A 151 2.15 10.47 5.58
N GLU A 152 1.74 11.37 6.47
CA GLU A 152 2.23 11.45 7.84
C GLU A 152 1.30 10.64 8.75
N CYS A 153 1.86 9.68 9.48
CA CYS A 153 1.06 8.70 10.20
C CYS A 153 1.60 8.39 11.60
N SER A 154 0.70 7.88 12.45
CA SER A 154 1.05 7.24 13.70
C SER A 154 0.29 5.94 13.85
N ALA A 155 1.02 4.81 13.84
CA ALA A 155 0.43 3.52 14.21
C ALA A 155 -0.08 3.51 15.67
N LYS A 156 0.56 4.29 16.55
CA LYS A 156 0.23 4.36 17.98
C LYS A 156 -1.10 5.08 18.19
N GLU A 157 -1.21 6.30 17.67
CA GLU A 157 -2.37 7.19 17.82
C GLU A 157 -3.43 7.00 16.73
N ASP A 158 -3.27 5.99 15.86
CA ASP A 158 -4.19 5.66 14.76
C ASP A 158 -4.41 6.81 13.75
N ILE A 159 -3.34 7.58 13.49
CA ILE A 159 -3.39 8.73 12.59
C ILE A 159 -3.05 8.27 11.17
N CYS A 160 -3.95 8.58 10.22
CA CYS A 160 -3.82 8.30 8.78
C CYS A 160 -3.65 6.82 8.40
N VAL A 161 -3.95 5.88 9.30
CA VAL A 161 -3.79 4.44 9.05
C VAL A 161 -4.73 3.95 7.96
N ASP A 162 -6.04 4.08 8.18
CA ASP A 162 -7.05 3.67 7.20
C ASP A 162 -6.89 4.44 5.88
N THR A 163 -6.66 5.74 5.94
CA THR A 163 -6.50 6.58 4.74
C THR A 163 -5.35 6.09 3.85
N THR A 164 -4.22 5.74 4.45
CA THR A 164 -3.05 5.25 3.69
C THR A 164 -3.37 3.92 2.99
N PHE A 165 -3.94 2.95 3.71
CA PHE A 165 -4.27 1.64 3.11
C PHE A 165 -5.40 1.73 2.07
N HIS A 166 -6.38 2.63 2.24
CA HIS A 166 -7.39 2.88 1.22
C HIS A 166 -6.79 3.55 -0.03
N SER A 167 -5.81 4.46 0.12
CA SER A 167 -5.11 5.02 -1.03
C SER A 167 -4.29 3.95 -1.76
N ALA A 168 -3.52 3.15 -1.02
CA ALA A 168 -2.74 2.03 -1.55
C ALA A 168 -3.61 1.05 -2.34
N ALA A 169 -4.77 0.70 -1.79
CA ALA A 169 -5.66 -0.25 -2.42
C ALA A 169 -6.36 0.34 -3.66
N ARG A 170 -6.66 1.65 -3.68
CA ARG A 170 -7.16 2.33 -4.88
C ARG A 170 -6.11 2.35 -5.98
N ALA A 171 -4.87 2.72 -5.64
CA ALA A 171 -3.76 2.74 -6.59
C ALA A 171 -3.46 1.33 -7.13
N ALA A 172 -3.43 0.32 -6.26
CA ALA A 172 -3.27 -1.09 -6.61
C ALA A 172 -4.38 -1.59 -7.56
N LEU A 173 -5.64 -1.26 -7.28
CA LEU A 173 -6.76 -1.63 -8.15
C LEU A 173 -6.64 -0.98 -9.52
N GLN A 174 -6.29 0.30 -9.60
CA GLN A 174 -6.09 0.99 -10.88
C GLN A 174 -4.93 0.39 -11.68
N TYR A 175 -3.84 0.02 -11.01
CA TYR A 175 -2.68 -0.64 -11.61
C TYR A 175 -3.04 -2.02 -12.16
N LEU A 176 -3.74 -2.84 -11.37
CA LEU A 176 -4.25 -4.15 -11.77
C LEU A 176 -5.13 -4.06 -13.04
N ILE A 177 -6.05 -3.09 -13.06
CA ILE A 177 -6.99 -2.90 -14.17
C ILE A 177 -6.25 -2.53 -15.45
N ARG A 178 -5.31 -1.58 -15.38
CA ARG A 178 -4.52 -1.17 -16.55
C ARG A 178 -3.78 -2.35 -17.17
N HIS A 179 -3.10 -3.16 -16.33
CA HIS A 179 -2.34 -4.30 -16.83
C HIS A 179 -3.18 -5.41 -17.45
N HIS A 180 -4.38 -5.70 -16.94
CA HIS A 180 -5.23 -6.69 -17.60
C HIS A 180 -5.79 -6.20 -18.93
N VAL A 181 -6.17 -4.91 -19.01
CA VAL A 181 -6.65 -4.30 -20.26
C VAL A 181 -5.56 -4.35 -21.33
N GLU A 182 -4.31 -4.04 -20.97
CA GLU A 182 -3.16 -4.10 -21.90
C GLU A 182 -2.82 -5.52 -22.35
N ASN A 183 -3.02 -6.53 -21.48
CA ASN A 183 -2.76 -7.93 -21.79
C ASN A 183 -3.92 -8.63 -22.51
N GLY A 184 -5.03 -7.93 -22.77
CA GLY A 184 -6.23 -8.51 -23.40
C GLY A 184 -6.96 -9.54 -22.53
N GLU A 185 -6.71 -9.52 -21.22
CA GLU A 185 -7.44 -10.35 -20.26
C GLU A 185 -8.70 -9.59 -19.80
N ASP A 186 -9.88 -10.14 -20.10
CA ASP A 186 -11.17 -9.55 -19.70
C ASP A 186 -11.28 -9.52 -18.16
N ILE A 187 -10.92 -8.41 -17.52
CA ILE A 187 -11.59 -8.06 -16.27
C ILE A 187 -12.96 -7.52 -16.67
N GLN A 188 -14.00 -8.33 -16.51
CA GLN A 188 -15.37 -7.89 -16.74
C GLN A 188 -15.81 -6.93 -15.62
N ILE A 189 -15.33 -5.69 -15.70
CA ILE A 189 -15.62 -4.58 -14.79
C ILE A 189 -16.81 -3.82 -15.34
N THR A 190 -18.02 -4.29 -15.10
CA THR A 190 -19.20 -3.49 -15.47
C THR A 190 -19.41 -2.39 -14.43
N GLN A 191 -19.25 -1.13 -14.83
CA GLN A 191 -19.79 0.00 -14.07
C GLN A 191 -21.32 -0.11 -14.09
N LYS A 192 -21.97 -0.27 -12.93
CA LYS A 192 -23.41 -0.02 -12.83
C LYS A 192 -23.66 1.48 -13.02
N GLN A 193 -23.83 1.92 -14.27
CA GLN A 193 -24.57 3.14 -14.52
C GLN A 193 -26.03 2.84 -14.20
N GLN A 194 -26.54 3.44 -13.12
CA GLN A 194 -27.99 3.53 -12.92
C GLN A 194 -28.52 4.51 -13.97
N GLU A 195 -28.81 4.02 -15.17
CA GLU A 195 -29.71 4.73 -16.07
C GLU A 195 -31.11 4.70 -15.46
N LYS A 196 -31.53 5.84 -14.90
CA LYS A 196 -32.93 6.09 -14.59
C LYS A 196 -33.71 6.02 -15.92
N GLN A 197 -34.49 4.97 -16.10
CA GLN A 197 -35.45 4.90 -17.21
C GLN A 197 -36.43 6.08 -17.14
N PRO A 198 -36.78 6.70 -18.28
CA PRO A 198 -37.82 7.72 -18.32
C PRO A 198 -39.18 7.03 -18.16
N ASN A 199 -39.90 7.36 -17.09
CA ASN A 199 -41.23 6.84 -16.86
C ASN A 199 -42.19 7.42 -17.93
N LYS A 200 -42.46 6.67 -19.00
CA LYS A 200 -43.52 6.96 -19.97
C LYS A 200 -44.77 6.16 -19.62
N LYS A 201 -45.80 6.92 -19.20
CA LYS A 201 -47.27 6.75 -19.34
C LYS A 201 -47.81 5.34 -19.62
N CYS A 202 -48.71 4.88 -18.73
CA CYS A 202 -49.82 4.01 -19.11
C CYS A 202 -51.12 4.84 -19.10
N TYR A 203 -51.91 4.70 -20.17
CA TYR A 203 -53.31 5.09 -20.26
C TYR A 203 -54.18 3.90 -19.87
N CYS A 204 -55.23 4.15 -19.10
CA CYS A 204 -56.57 3.60 -19.28
C CYS A 204 -57.58 4.63 -18.79
#